data_AF-A0A399EG01-F1
#
_entry.id   AF-A0A399EG01-F1
#
_cell.length_a   1.000
_cell.length_b   1.000
_cell.length_c   1.000
_cell.angle_alpha   90.00
_cell.angle_beta   90.00
_cell.angle_gamma   90.00
#
_symmetry.space_group_name_H-M   'P 1'
#
loop_
_entity.id
_entity.type
_entity.pdbx_description
1 polymer ?
#
loop_
_entity_poly.entity_id
_entity_poly.type
_entity_poly.pdbx_seq_one_letter_code
_entity_poly.pdbx_strand_id
1 'polypeptide(L)'
;MRRRKLEPTKQQLSSLRPERGEKARGLEAGQPVAVIVKVKEPGYVPEGFRVRSRIDACLFTADATPQGLEAAEHDPQVESIAAAERLEPPR
;
A
#
# COMPACT_ATOMS: atom_id res chain seq x y z
N MET A 1 -37.34 -33.27 -34.75
CA MET A 1 -36.05 -32.54 -34.72
C MET A 1 -35.99 -31.71 -33.44
N ARG A 2 -35.00 -32.00 -32.58
CA ARG A 2 -34.85 -31.44 -31.22
C ARG A 2 -34.10 -30.11 -31.28
N ARG A 3 -34.70 -28.99 -30.87
CA ARG A 3 -33.96 -27.75 -30.57
C ARG A 3 -33.69 -27.70 -29.08
N ARG A 4 -32.44 -27.98 -28.71
CA ARG A 4 -31.90 -27.85 -27.35
C ARG A 4 -31.20 -26.51 -27.20
N LYS A 5 -31.26 -26.00 -25.96
CA LYS A 5 -30.36 -25.04 -25.30
C LYS A 5 -30.44 -23.58 -25.76
N LEU A 6 -30.69 -22.70 -24.79
CA LEU A 6 -29.65 -21.85 -24.18
C LEU A 6 -30.28 -21.10 -22.99
N GLU A 7 -30.29 -21.75 -21.82
CA GLU A 7 -30.35 -21.03 -20.55
C GLU A 7 -28.93 -20.97 -20.02
N PRO A 8 -28.27 -19.80 -19.96
CA PRO A 8 -27.10 -19.65 -19.13
C PRO A 8 -27.54 -19.40 -17.69
N THR A 9 -27.57 -20.50 -16.97
CA THR A 9 -27.39 -20.71 -15.53
C THR A 9 -26.90 -19.50 -14.73
N LYS A 10 -27.65 -19.19 -13.65
CA LYS A 10 -27.20 -18.51 -12.43
C LYS A 10 -25.82 -19.01 -11.96
N GLN A 11 -24.73 -18.42 -12.44
CA GLN A 11 -23.39 -18.62 -11.88
C GLN A 11 -22.57 -17.34 -12.05
N GLN A 12 -22.90 -16.31 -11.29
CA GLN A 12 -22.10 -15.08 -11.24
C GLN A 12 -22.22 -14.40 -9.87
N LEU A 13 -22.15 -15.19 -8.79
CA LEU A 13 -22.04 -14.64 -7.43
C LEU A 13 -20.96 -15.35 -6.60
N SER A 14 -19.86 -15.75 -7.25
CA SER A 14 -18.69 -16.33 -6.59
C SER A 14 -17.44 -15.46 -6.76
N SER A 15 -17.61 -14.13 -6.85
CA SER A 15 -16.50 -13.18 -6.95
C SER A 15 -16.61 -12.07 -5.91
N LEU A 16 -16.91 -12.44 -4.66
CA LEU A 16 -16.39 -11.68 -3.53
C LEU A 16 -14.97 -12.17 -3.24
N ARG A 17 -14.08 -11.97 -4.22
CA ARG A 17 -12.66 -11.85 -3.89
C ARG A 17 -12.53 -10.49 -3.21
N PRO A 18 -11.85 -10.36 -2.06
CA PRO A 18 -11.55 -9.04 -1.57
C PRO A 18 -10.78 -8.33 -2.68
N GLU A 19 -11.31 -7.21 -3.17
CA GLU A 19 -10.58 -6.31 -4.06
C GLU A 19 -9.44 -5.69 -3.24
N ARG A 20 -8.43 -6.50 -2.96
CA ARG A 20 -7.16 -6.07 -2.42
C ARG A 20 -6.36 -5.56 -3.61
N GLY A 21 -6.55 -4.28 -3.90
CA GLY A 21 -5.69 -3.51 -4.79
C GLY A 21 -6.44 -2.93 -5.96
N GLU A 22 -6.95 -1.72 -5.82
CA GLU A 22 -6.99 -0.77 -6.94
C GLU A 22 -7.45 0.61 -6.46
N LYS A 23 -6.55 1.42 -5.86
CA LYS A 23 -6.56 2.89 -5.97
C LYS A 23 -5.19 3.50 -5.61
N ALA A 24 -4.11 2.98 -6.20
CA ALA A 24 -2.91 3.80 -6.39
C ALA A 24 -3.11 4.64 -7.67
N ARG A 25 -4.02 5.64 -7.62
CA ARG A 25 -4.17 6.58 -8.73
C ARG A 25 -2.90 7.43 -8.83
N GLY A 26 -2.06 7.14 -9.82
CA GLY A 26 -1.13 8.10 -10.40
C GLY A 26 0.01 8.57 -9.51
N LEU A 27 0.78 7.63 -8.96
CA LEU A 27 2.15 7.94 -8.57
C LEU A 27 2.97 7.98 -9.85
N GLU A 28 3.16 9.18 -10.41
CA GLU A 28 4.14 9.45 -11.46
C GLU A 28 5.43 8.69 -11.09
N ALA A 29 5.84 7.74 -11.94
CA ALA A 29 6.95 6.83 -11.66
C ALA A 29 8.22 7.65 -11.36
N GLY A 30 8.55 7.81 -10.08
CA GLY A 30 9.71 8.58 -9.63
C GLY A 30 9.42 9.67 -8.59
N GLN A 31 8.17 10.04 -8.32
CA GLN A 31 7.88 10.98 -7.23
C GLN A 31 7.92 10.28 -5.87
N PRO A 32 8.59 10.89 -4.87
CA PRO A 32 8.62 10.35 -3.52
C PRO A 32 7.23 10.42 -2.88
N VAL A 33 6.90 9.41 -2.07
CA VAL A 33 5.60 9.26 -1.43
C VAL A 33 5.67 9.41 0.07
N ALA A 34 4.68 10.08 0.64
CA ALA A 34 4.58 10.24 2.09
C ALA A 34 4.12 8.93 2.73
N VAL A 35 4.90 8.46 3.70
CA VAL A 35 4.68 7.20 4.40
C VAL A 35 4.90 7.34 5.91
N ILE A 36 4.31 6.42 6.65
CA ILE A 36 4.51 6.20 8.07
C ILE A 36 5.26 4.89 8.21
N VAL A 37 6.38 4.91 8.92
CA VAL A 37 7.32 3.78 9.02
C VAL A 37 7.51 3.43 10.49
N LYS A 38 7.35 2.13 10.79
CA LYS A 38 7.73 1.55 12.08
C LYS A 38 8.92 0.62 11.88
N VAL A 39 9.94 0.80 12.70
CA VAL A 39 11.18 0.01 12.69
C VAL A 39 11.35 -0.74 14.00
N LYS A 40 12.15 -1.80 14.00
CA LYS A 40 12.42 -2.60 15.20
C LYS A 40 13.45 -1.94 16.10
N GLU A 41 14.42 -1.24 15.51
CA GLU A 41 15.52 -0.62 16.25
C GLU A 41 15.39 0.91 16.28
N PRO A 42 15.57 1.52 17.47
CA PRO A 42 15.44 2.95 17.62
C PRO A 42 16.52 3.66 16.80
N GLY A 43 16.12 4.72 16.10
CA GLY A 43 17.05 5.50 15.28
C GLY A 43 17.31 4.94 13.87
N TYR A 44 16.91 3.70 13.57
CA TYR A 44 17.04 3.14 12.21
C TYR A 44 16.20 3.92 11.19
N VAL A 45 16.75 4.11 10.00
CA VAL A 45 16.09 4.72 8.84
C VAL A 45 16.49 3.91 7.59
N PRO A 46 15.55 3.28 6.88
CA PRO A 46 15.87 2.50 5.68
C PRO A 46 16.41 3.38 4.55
N GLU A 47 17.19 2.78 3.66
CA GLU A 47 17.71 3.49 2.48
C GLU A 47 16.59 3.98 1.56
N GLY A 48 16.77 5.18 0.99
CA GLY A 48 15.76 5.80 0.14
C GLY A 48 14.60 6.49 0.89
N PHE A 49 14.68 6.57 2.24
CA PHE A 49 13.73 7.31 3.07
C PHE A 49 14.34 8.63 3.55
N ARG A 50 13.52 9.69 3.48
CA ARG A 50 13.83 10.98 4.09
C ARG A 50 12.84 11.24 5.21
N VAL A 51 13.32 11.21 6.46
CA VAL A 51 12.47 11.45 7.64
C VAL A 51 11.93 12.88 7.61
N ARG A 52 10.60 13.02 7.73
CA ARG A 52 9.89 14.29 7.88
C ARG A 52 9.72 14.66 9.34
N SER A 53 9.25 13.72 10.15
CA SER A 53 9.07 13.89 11.59
C SER A 53 9.14 12.55 12.30
N ARG A 54 9.81 12.50 13.46
CA ARG A 54 9.73 11.35 14.35
C ARG A 54 8.52 11.50 15.27
N ILE A 55 7.75 10.43 15.40
CA ILE A 55 6.63 10.32 16.33
C ILE A 55 7.14 9.70 17.64
N ASP A 56 8.03 8.70 17.52
CA ASP A 56 8.72 8.05 18.63
C ASP A 56 10.13 7.55 18.18
N ALA A 57 10.87 6.85 19.04
CA ALA A 57 12.18 6.30 18.75
C ALA A 57 12.16 5.29 17.58
N CYS A 58 11.06 4.55 17.46
CA CYS A 58 10.87 3.50 16.45
C CYS A 58 9.77 3.80 15.42
N LEU A 59 9.12 4.97 15.47
CA LEU A 59 8.00 5.33 14.59
C LEU A 59 8.19 6.74 14.03
N PHE A 60 8.10 6.89 12.71
CA PHE A 60 8.30 8.19 12.06
C PHE A 60 7.53 8.32 10.75
N THR A 61 7.35 9.55 10.31
CA THR A 61 6.87 9.88 8.97
C THR A 61 8.05 10.20 8.06
N ALA A 62 7.98 9.79 6.80
CA ALA A 62 9.04 9.98 5.83
C ALA A 62 8.48 10.17 4.42
N ASP A 63 9.28 10.74 3.55
CA ASP A 63 9.11 10.63 2.11
C ASP A 63 9.99 9.48 1.62
N ALA A 64 9.43 8.55 0.87
CA ALA A 64 10.12 7.36 0.37
C ALA A 64 10.13 7.33 -1.16
N THR A 65 11.25 6.96 -1.77
CA THR A 65 11.30 6.69 -3.20
C THR A 65 10.64 5.34 -3.50
N PRO A 66 10.16 5.10 -4.73
CA PRO A 66 9.61 3.79 -5.12
C PRO A 66 10.60 2.63 -4.88
N GLN A 67 11.88 2.84 -5.19
CA GLN A 67 12.94 1.85 -4.95
C GLN A 67 13.19 1.62 -3.46
N GLY A 68 13.17 2.69 -2.65
CA GLY A 68 13.31 2.59 -1.20
C GLY A 68 12.16 1.79 -0.57
N LEU A 69 10.93 2.00 -1.04
CA LEU A 69 9.76 1.24 -0.58
C LEU A 69 9.91 -0.26 -0.84
N GLU A 70 10.26 -0.63 -2.07
CA GLU A 70 10.44 -2.03 -2.46
C GLU A 70 11.54 -2.70 -1.62
N ALA A 71 12.67 -2.01 -1.40
CA ALA A 71 13.73 -2.51 -0.54
C ALA A 71 13.27 -2.68 0.93
N ALA A 72 12.51 -1.70 1.44
CA ALA A 72 12.05 -1.69 2.83
C ALA A 72 10.98 -2.74 3.13
N GLU A 73 10.22 -3.21 2.12
CA GLU A 73 9.31 -4.35 2.27
C GLU A 73 10.04 -5.68 2.58
N HIS A 74 11.30 -5.78 2.16
CA HIS A 74 12.16 -6.94 2.40
C HIS A 74 13.16 -6.75 3.55
N ASP A 75 13.18 -5.57 4.17
CA ASP A 75 14.12 -5.20 5.20
C ASP A 75 13.71 -5.82 6.56
N PRO A 76 14.59 -6.64 7.19
CA PRO A 76 14.27 -7.27 8.47
C PRO A 76 14.18 -6.30 9.65
N GLN A 77 14.73 -5.09 9.55
CA GLN A 77 14.65 -4.04 10.57
C GLN A 77 13.39 -3.18 10.45
N VAL A 78 12.67 -3.27 9.33
CA VAL A 78 11.36 -2.64 9.17
C VAL A 78 10.28 -3.56 9.72
N GLU A 79 9.41 -3.00 10.55
CA GLU A 79 8.26 -3.73 11.08
C GLU A 79 7.01 -3.50 10.23
N SER A 80 6.77 -2.26 9.79
CA SER A 80 5.61 -1.90 8.97
C SER A 80 5.80 -0.59 8.22
N ILE A 81 5.19 -0.48 7.05
CA ILE A 81 5.12 0.74 6.24
C ILE A 81 3.67 0.97 5.84
N ALA A 82 3.18 2.19 5.99
CA ALA A 82 1.85 2.59 5.55
C ALA A 82 1.92 3.88 4.73
N ALA A 83 1.22 3.93 3.61
CA ALA A 83 1.05 5.17 2.85
C ALA A 83 0.23 6.17 3.66
N ALA A 84 0.67 7.43 3.70
CA ALA A 84 -0.08 8.49 4.35
C ALA A 84 -1.28 8.88 3.47
N GLU A 85 -2.49 8.55 3.90
CA GLU A 85 -3.72 8.96 3.21
C GLU A 85 -4.21 10.32 3.75
N ARG A 86 -4.65 11.19 2.84
CA ARG A 86 -5.32 12.44 3.22
C ARG A 86 -6.75 12.13 3.61
N LEU A 87 -7.12 12.48 4.84
CA LEU A 87 -8.51 12.41 5.29
C LEU A 87 -9.35 13.49 4.57
N GLU A 88 -10.47 13.09 3.98
CA GLU A 88 -11.46 14.02 3.43
C GLU A 88 -12.42 14.49 4.53
N PRO A 89 -12.81 15.78 4.56
CA PRO A 89 -13.78 16.26 5.52
C PRO A 89 -15.15 15.59 5.29
N PRO A 90 -15.94 15.36 6.36
CA PRO A 90 -17.31 14.88 6.23
C PRO A 90 -18.13 15.90 5.43
N ARG A 91 -18.98 15.40 4.51
CA ARG A 91 -19.89 16.21 3.71
C ARG A 91 -21.07 16.74 4.53
#